data_AF-A0A2W5M343-F1
#
_entry.id   AF-A0A2W5M343-F1
#
_cell.length_a   1.000
_cell.length_b   1.000
_cell.length_c   1.000
_cell.angle_alpha   90.00
_cell.angle_beta   90.00
_cell.angle_gamma   90.00
#
_symmetry.space_group_name_H-M   'P 1'
#
loop_
_entity.id
_entity.type
_entity.pdbx_description
1 polymer ?
#
loop_
_entity_poly.entity_id
_entity_poly.type
_entity_poly.pdbx_seq_one_letter_code
_entity_poly.pdbx_strand_id
1 'polypeptide(L)'
;MQLYFHIGDHKTGSTSIQRALYERLWSCDSVRLAYPPYLNDVSMARTLFVPARRKERDALFRAKADWLAGASGDVSVVSAEHFSNVEPKRLRRAIVEFLPEHAKTARVLAYVRPHAGSIVSNYTQRAKSGTSDQTLDQYAEFVMRNDKFDYLPRFGGWAEIFRERFALRAMSRAELRNGDVVEDFFHHVLGGAPFTLGAAPQSNESAEIHELAVIRRVQQLVPEGDLRPKTFVSLGMALAEGFARSRAGRSMGGRVRLHRALAERIAERYRTDAGDMDARFFDGRPVMVSALSAAAGEAVAERQADDLHEMFETEKLASLDEAIRAFARSFPERGASWKSVFMDRRGHLNEGRATADKPLAHDPDVQAQAGEVDRAIDEIVAAGMDLFHPGRTAKSA
;
A
#
# COMPACT_ATOMS: atom_id res chain seq x y z
N MET A 1 -2.01 -20.64 22.60
CA MET A 1 -2.23 -19.61 21.56
C MET A 1 -1.17 -19.74 20.46
N GLN A 2 -1.59 -19.85 19.20
CA GLN A 2 -0.72 -19.89 18.03
C GLN A 2 -0.42 -18.46 17.53
N LEU A 3 0.86 -18.10 17.42
CA LEU A 3 1.28 -16.78 16.92
C LEU A 3 1.53 -16.82 15.40
N TYR A 4 0.95 -15.87 14.67
CA TYR A 4 1.23 -15.59 13.26
C TYR A 4 1.90 -14.23 13.08
N PHE A 5 2.96 -14.20 12.27
CA PHE A 5 3.52 -12.99 11.69
C PHE A 5 3.02 -12.85 10.26
N HIS A 6 2.22 -11.83 10.00
CA HIS A 6 1.89 -11.41 8.65
C HIS A 6 2.91 -10.38 8.16
N ILE A 7 3.70 -10.74 7.15
CA ILE A 7 4.92 -10.00 6.79
C ILE A 7 4.82 -9.18 5.50
N GLY A 8 3.66 -9.11 4.85
CA GLY A 8 3.51 -8.47 3.53
C GLY A 8 3.59 -9.49 2.40
N ASP A 9 4.04 -9.14 1.19
CA ASP A 9 4.86 -7.99 0.77
C ASP A 9 4.12 -6.64 0.73
N HIS A 10 4.84 -5.57 0.38
CA HIS A 10 4.20 -4.30 0.04
C HIS A 10 3.27 -4.48 -1.17
N LYS A 11 2.11 -3.80 -1.13
CA LYS A 11 1.10 -3.81 -2.23
C LYS A 11 0.39 -5.15 -2.46
N THR A 12 0.37 -6.01 -1.45
CA THR A 12 -0.41 -7.26 -1.45
C THR A 12 -1.61 -7.21 -0.51
N GLY A 13 -2.22 -6.03 -0.31
CA GLY A 13 -3.44 -5.90 0.49
C GLY A 13 -3.25 -5.84 2.01
N SER A 14 -2.02 -5.69 2.49
CA SER A 14 -1.69 -5.58 3.92
C SER A 14 -2.53 -4.55 4.67
N THR A 15 -2.83 -3.40 4.06
CA THR A 15 -3.69 -2.37 4.65
C THR A 15 -5.13 -2.87 4.86
N SER A 16 -5.70 -3.61 3.91
CA SER A 16 -7.05 -4.17 4.05
C SER A 16 -7.11 -5.24 5.15
N ILE A 17 -6.11 -6.13 5.20
CA ILE A 17 -5.99 -7.13 6.27
C ILE A 17 -5.89 -6.45 7.64
N GLN A 18 -4.99 -5.47 7.77
CA GLN A 18 -4.76 -4.75 9.03
C GLN A 18 -5.98 -3.98 9.50
N ARG A 19 -6.72 -3.34 8.58
CA ARG A 19 -7.98 -2.68 8.90
C ARG A 19 -9.04 -3.66 9.36
N ALA A 20 -9.25 -4.77 8.65
CA ALA A 20 -10.22 -5.80 9.06
C ALA A 20 -9.90 -6.38 10.44
N LEU A 21 -8.61 -6.59 10.75
CA LEU A 21 -8.15 -7.02 12.08
C LEU A 21 -8.42 -5.96 13.16
N TYR A 22 -8.03 -4.70 12.90
CA TYR A 22 -8.15 -3.60 13.86
C TYR A 22 -9.60 -3.20 14.13
N GLU A 23 -10.40 -3.03 13.08
CA GLU A 23 -11.83 -2.69 13.13
C GLU A 23 -12.70 -3.90 13.52
N ARG A 24 -12.09 -5.09 13.73
CA ARG A 24 -12.75 -6.35 14.08
C ARG A 24 -13.92 -6.69 13.13
N LEU A 25 -13.69 -6.52 11.83
CA LEU A 25 -14.67 -6.81 10.78
C LEU A 25 -14.75 -8.31 10.48
N TRP A 26 -14.73 -9.16 11.51
CA TRP A 26 -14.76 -10.60 11.38
C TRP A 26 -15.39 -11.23 12.62
N SER A 27 -16.01 -12.39 12.45
CA SER A 27 -16.48 -13.23 13.56
C SER A 27 -16.21 -14.70 13.27
N CYS A 28 -15.81 -15.45 14.29
CA CYS A 28 -15.60 -16.90 14.22
C CYS A 28 -16.01 -17.51 15.56
N ASP A 29 -16.94 -18.47 15.52
CA ASP A 29 -17.50 -19.08 16.74
C ASP A 29 -16.54 -20.09 17.39
N SER A 30 -15.64 -20.68 16.59
CA SER A 30 -14.79 -21.80 17.02
C SER A 30 -13.34 -21.42 17.31
N VAL A 31 -12.90 -20.24 16.88
CA VAL A 31 -11.52 -19.77 17.03
C VAL A 31 -11.51 -18.31 17.46
N ARG A 32 -10.90 -18.04 18.61
CA ARG A 32 -10.72 -16.68 19.12
C ARG A 32 -9.37 -16.13 18.66
N LEU A 33 -9.40 -15.10 17.83
CA LEU A 33 -8.21 -14.38 17.38
C LEU A 33 -7.98 -13.10 18.20
N ALA A 34 -6.77 -12.95 18.72
CA ALA A 34 -6.28 -11.76 19.41
C ALA A 34 -5.45 -10.88 18.46
N TYR A 35 -5.79 -9.58 18.41
CA TYR A 35 -5.05 -8.55 17.67
C TYR A 35 -4.83 -7.32 18.57
N PRO A 36 -3.65 -6.67 18.52
CA PRO A 36 -3.39 -5.49 19.36
C PRO A 36 -4.36 -4.35 19.06
N PRO A 37 -4.58 -3.42 20.01
CA PRO A 37 -5.48 -2.28 19.86
C PRO A 37 -4.87 -1.15 19.01
N TYR A 38 -4.10 -1.49 17.98
CA TYR A 38 -3.49 -0.55 17.04
C TYR A 38 -3.34 -1.20 15.66
N LEU A 39 -3.22 -0.36 14.63
CA LEU A 39 -3.35 -0.80 13.24
C LEU A 39 -2.28 -1.81 12.79
N ASN A 40 -1.00 -1.62 13.17
CA ASN A 40 0.09 -2.48 12.71
C ASN A 40 1.38 -2.38 13.57
N ASP A 41 2.32 -3.30 13.32
CA ASP A 41 3.59 -3.44 14.03
C ASP A 41 4.79 -2.84 13.27
N VAL A 42 4.58 -1.80 12.45
CA VAL A 42 5.63 -1.22 11.60
C VAL A 42 6.83 -0.74 12.42
N SER A 43 6.60 -0.08 13.56
CA SER A 43 7.69 0.38 14.44
C SER A 43 8.54 -0.78 14.94
N MET A 44 7.90 -1.89 15.34
CA MET A 44 8.58 -3.10 15.80
C MET A 44 9.42 -3.72 14.69
N ALA A 45 8.85 -3.91 13.49
CA ALA A 45 9.57 -4.46 12.33
C ALA A 45 10.81 -3.63 11.97
N ARG A 46 10.70 -2.30 11.97
CA ARG A 46 11.79 -1.37 11.63
C ARG A 46 12.99 -1.47 12.57
N THR A 47 12.81 -1.89 13.82
CA THR A 47 13.94 -2.09 14.75
C THR A 47 14.92 -3.17 14.26
N LEU A 48 14.46 -4.10 13.41
CA LEU A 48 15.27 -5.24 12.94
C LEU A 48 16.14 -4.92 11.72
N PHE A 49 15.85 -3.83 10.98
CA PHE A 49 16.56 -3.48 9.75
C PHE A 49 16.98 -2.01 9.63
N VAL A 50 16.40 -1.08 10.40
CA VAL A 50 16.79 0.34 10.40
C VAL A 50 17.76 0.62 11.56
N PRO A 51 19.05 0.93 11.30
CA PRO A 51 20.05 1.10 12.36
C PRO A 51 19.65 2.08 13.47
N ALA A 52 19.12 3.25 13.10
CA ALA A 52 18.70 4.28 14.07
C ALA A 52 17.58 3.84 15.02
N ARG A 53 16.82 2.78 14.68
CA ARG A 53 15.69 2.24 15.45
C ARG A 53 16.09 1.06 16.33
N ARG A 54 17.31 0.52 16.23
CA ARG A 54 17.73 -0.69 16.95
C ARG A 54 17.62 -0.56 18.47
N LYS A 55 17.85 0.63 19.02
CA LYS A 55 17.74 0.91 20.45
C LYS A 55 16.32 0.73 21.01
N GLU A 56 15.30 0.79 20.15
CA GLU A 56 13.89 0.62 20.53
C GLU A 56 13.46 -0.87 20.50
N ARG A 57 14.32 -1.77 19.99
CA ARG A 57 14.00 -3.20 19.78
C ARG A 57 13.49 -3.86 21.05
N ASP A 58 14.31 -3.84 22.10
CA ASP A 58 14.01 -4.56 23.34
C ASP A 58 12.72 -4.07 23.98
N ALA A 59 12.52 -2.74 24.02
CA ALA A 59 11.31 -2.14 24.57
C ALA A 59 10.06 -2.56 23.79
N LEU A 60 10.09 -2.48 22.45
CA LEU A 60 8.94 -2.83 21.61
C LEU A 60 8.63 -4.34 21.62
N PHE A 61 9.65 -5.19 21.62
CA PHE A 61 9.45 -6.63 21.70
C PHE A 61 9.00 -7.10 23.09
N ARG A 62 9.48 -6.48 24.18
CA ARG A 62 8.96 -6.75 25.53
C ARG A 62 7.52 -6.29 25.69
N ALA A 63 7.18 -5.09 25.22
CA ALA A 63 5.79 -4.64 25.21
C ALA A 63 4.87 -5.59 24.41
N LYS A 64 5.39 -6.17 23.31
CA LYS A 64 4.66 -7.20 22.57
C LYS A 64 4.52 -8.50 23.35
N ALA A 65 5.57 -8.93 24.05
CA ALA A 65 5.54 -10.11 24.92
C ALA A 65 4.51 -9.94 26.05
N ASP A 66 4.51 -8.78 26.72
CA ASP A 66 3.56 -8.45 27.79
C ASP A 66 2.11 -8.47 27.26
N TRP A 67 1.87 -7.89 26.08
CA TRP A 67 0.57 -7.96 25.43
C TRP A 67 0.14 -9.40 25.11
N LEU A 68 1.05 -10.23 24.59
CA LEU A 68 0.77 -11.64 24.28
C LEU A 68 0.45 -12.45 25.54
N ALA A 69 1.16 -12.19 26.65
CA ALA A 69 0.92 -12.85 27.93
C ALA A 69 -0.44 -12.47 28.55
N GLY A 70 -0.90 -11.23 28.34
CA GLY A 70 -2.21 -10.77 28.78
C GLY A 70 -3.36 -11.08 27.80
N ALA A 71 -3.05 -11.47 26.55
CA ALA A 71 -4.05 -11.77 25.55
C ALA A 71 -4.72 -13.13 25.81
N SER A 72 -6.03 -13.21 25.60
CA SER A 72 -6.76 -14.47 25.56
C SER A 72 -7.17 -14.79 24.12
N GLY A 73 -6.95 -16.03 23.70
CA GLY A 73 -7.28 -16.46 22.35
C GLY A 73 -6.57 -17.75 21.95
N ASP A 74 -7.08 -18.37 20.90
CA ASP A 74 -6.52 -19.56 20.28
C ASP A 74 -5.40 -19.15 19.32
N VAL A 75 -5.54 -17.97 18.69
CA VAL A 75 -4.61 -17.42 17.69
C VAL A 75 -4.29 -15.96 18.02
N SER A 76 -3.05 -15.52 17.76
CA SER A 76 -2.67 -14.11 17.75
C SER A 76 -1.95 -13.72 16.46
N VAL A 77 -2.11 -12.46 16.05
CA VAL A 77 -1.49 -11.93 14.84
C VAL A 77 -0.63 -10.71 15.17
N VAL A 78 0.60 -10.73 14.67
CA VAL A 78 1.50 -9.58 14.54
C VAL A 78 1.60 -9.24 13.05
N SER A 79 1.26 -8.02 12.65
CA SER A 79 1.11 -7.66 11.23
C SER A 79 1.88 -6.41 10.88
N ALA A 80 2.84 -6.54 9.96
CA ALA A 80 3.47 -5.42 9.29
C ALA A 80 4.13 -5.86 7.98
N GLU A 81 3.75 -5.24 6.86
CA GLU A 81 4.40 -5.48 5.56
C GLU A 81 5.91 -5.19 5.56
N HIS A 82 6.39 -4.40 6.53
CA HIS A 82 7.80 -4.06 6.66
C HIS A 82 8.65 -5.24 7.17
N PHE A 83 8.04 -6.30 7.70
CA PHE A 83 8.76 -7.53 8.01
C PHE A 83 9.31 -8.19 6.74
N SER A 84 8.72 -7.99 5.56
CA SER A 84 9.29 -8.49 4.28
C SER A 84 10.72 -8.00 4.01
N ASN A 85 11.13 -6.86 4.58
CA ASN A 85 12.48 -6.29 4.47
C ASN A 85 13.45 -6.84 5.53
N VAL A 86 12.96 -7.67 6.46
CA VAL A 86 13.77 -8.22 7.54
C VAL A 86 14.46 -9.49 7.06
N GLU A 87 15.75 -9.60 7.34
CA GLU A 87 16.47 -10.87 7.20
C GLU A 87 15.82 -11.93 8.12
N PRO A 88 15.34 -13.08 7.60
CA PRO A 88 14.54 -14.04 8.36
C PRO A 88 15.18 -14.50 9.68
N LYS A 89 16.52 -14.65 9.69
CA LYS A 89 17.31 -14.99 10.88
C LYS A 89 17.18 -13.97 12.01
N ARG A 90 17.03 -12.67 11.69
CA ARG A 90 16.87 -11.60 12.68
C ARG A 90 15.50 -11.68 13.36
N LEU A 91 14.44 -11.91 12.59
CA LEU A 91 13.12 -12.12 13.18
C LEU A 91 13.12 -13.37 14.06
N ARG A 92 13.68 -14.49 13.56
CA ARG A 92 13.79 -15.73 14.35
C ARG A 92 14.53 -15.49 15.67
N ARG A 93 15.65 -14.76 15.66
CA ARG A 93 16.40 -14.42 16.87
C ARG A 93 15.56 -13.59 17.84
N ALA A 94 14.85 -12.58 17.35
CA ALA A 94 13.99 -11.76 18.18
C ALA A 94 12.83 -12.56 18.80
N ILE A 95 12.23 -13.51 18.06
CA ILE A 95 11.21 -14.41 18.62
C ILE A 95 11.82 -15.29 19.73
N VAL A 96 13.00 -15.88 19.51
CA VAL A 96 13.67 -16.69 20.55
C VAL A 96 14.00 -15.87 21.79
N GLU A 97 14.47 -14.64 21.61
CA GLU A 97 14.92 -13.75 22.69
C GLU A 97 13.76 -13.19 23.51
N PHE A 98 12.67 -12.76 22.87
CA PHE A 98 11.59 -12.02 23.53
C PHE A 98 10.27 -12.78 23.63
N LEU A 99 10.05 -13.78 22.77
CA LEU A 99 8.81 -14.55 22.69
C LEU A 99 9.10 -16.06 22.78
N PRO A 100 9.81 -16.54 23.82
CA PRO A 100 10.35 -17.89 23.87
C PRO A 100 9.27 -18.99 23.78
N GLU A 101 8.08 -18.74 24.32
CA GLU A 101 6.92 -19.65 24.21
C GLU A 101 6.48 -19.91 22.76
N HIS A 102 6.73 -18.95 21.87
CA HIS A 102 6.41 -19.03 20.45
C HIS A 102 7.62 -19.39 19.57
N ALA A 103 8.81 -19.56 20.14
CA ALA A 103 10.04 -19.77 19.37
C ALA A 103 9.99 -20.98 18.42
N LYS A 104 9.29 -22.04 18.82
CA LYS A 104 9.14 -23.27 18.02
C LYS A 104 7.88 -23.28 17.15
N THR A 105 6.87 -22.50 17.52
CA THR A 105 5.52 -22.61 16.93
C THR A 105 5.12 -21.41 16.07
N ALA A 106 5.76 -20.25 16.24
CA ALA A 106 5.42 -19.05 15.47
C ALA A 106 5.44 -19.32 13.96
N ARG A 107 4.35 -18.92 13.30
CA ARG A 107 4.13 -19.07 11.86
C ARG A 107 4.32 -17.74 11.15
N VAL A 108 4.73 -17.78 9.90
CA VAL A 108 4.93 -16.61 9.04
C VAL A 108 4.06 -16.80 7.81
N LEU A 109 3.18 -15.83 7.56
CA LEU A 109 2.31 -15.79 6.38
C LEU A 109 2.70 -14.56 5.55
N ALA A 110 2.96 -14.81 4.27
CA ALA A 110 3.27 -13.78 3.29
C ALA A 110 2.41 -13.93 2.05
N TYR A 111 2.18 -12.81 1.37
CA TYR A 111 1.60 -12.72 0.05
C TYR A 111 2.64 -12.16 -0.91
N VAL A 112 2.66 -12.66 -2.15
CA VAL A 112 3.50 -12.14 -3.23
C VAL A 112 2.63 -11.84 -4.44
N ARG A 113 2.73 -10.63 -4.97
CA ARG A 113 2.07 -10.28 -6.24
C ARG A 113 2.98 -10.68 -7.41
N PRO A 114 2.44 -11.25 -8.51
CA PRO A 114 3.22 -11.55 -9.70
C PRO A 114 4.02 -10.35 -10.23
N HIS A 115 5.20 -10.61 -10.80
CA HIS A 115 6.22 -9.59 -11.10
C HIS A 115 5.68 -8.39 -11.88
N ALA A 116 5.00 -8.64 -13.01
CA ALA A 116 4.44 -7.57 -13.85
C ALA A 116 3.44 -6.70 -13.07
N GLY A 117 2.52 -7.32 -12.34
CA GLY A 117 1.56 -6.61 -11.49
C GLY A 117 2.23 -5.85 -10.32
N SER A 118 3.33 -6.37 -9.79
CA SER A 118 4.13 -5.73 -8.74
C SER A 118 4.85 -4.48 -9.24
N ILE A 119 5.41 -4.53 -10.45
CA ILE A 119 6.05 -3.37 -11.11
C ILE A 119 5.02 -2.26 -11.31
N VAL A 120 3.88 -2.57 -11.95
CA VAL A 120 2.80 -1.59 -12.18
C VAL A 120 2.32 -1.00 -10.85
N SER A 121 2.05 -1.85 -9.85
CA SER A 121 1.55 -1.37 -8.56
C SER A 121 2.55 -0.50 -7.79
N ASN A 122 3.84 -0.79 -7.88
CA ASN A 122 4.88 0.02 -7.26
C ASN A 122 5.03 1.36 -8.00
N TYR A 123 5.03 1.36 -9.33
CA TYR A 123 5.03 2.57 -10.13
C TYR A 123 3.84 3.47 -9.77
N THR A 124 2.62 2.93 -9.82
CA THR A 124 1.39 3.69 -9.50
C THR A 124 1.45 4.30 -8.11
N GLN A 125 1.99 3.58 -7.11
CA GLN A 125 2.18 4.16 -5.79
C GLN A 125 3.20 5.29 -5.81
N ARG A 126 4.33 5.12 -6.49
CA ARG A 126 5.40 6.13 -6.55
C ARG A 126 4.91 7.40 -7.22
N ALA A 127 4.29 7.28 -8.38
CA ALA A 127 3.65 8.38 -9.12
C ALA A 127 2.59 9.08 -8.25
N LYS A 128 1.71 8.31 -7.59
CA LYS A 128 0.72 8.90 -6.66
C LYS A 128 1.40 9.65 -5.51
N SER A 129 2.46 9.09 -4.93
CA SER A 129 3.12 9.65 -3.74
C SER A 129 4.11 10.78 -4.01
N GLY A 130 4.41 11.07 -5.28
CA GLY A 130 5.43 12.06 -5.68
C GLY A 130 6.85 11.66 -5.32
N THR A 131 7.11 10.37 -5.08
CA THR A 131 8.44 9.88 -4.70
C THR A 131 9.32 9.52 -5.90
N SER A 132 8.82 9.77 -7.12
CA SER A 132 9.54 9.55 -8.36
C SER A 132 8.84 10.30 -9.51
N ASP A 133 9.64 10.90 -10.38
CA ASP A 133 9.27 11.53 -11.65
C ASP A 133 9.37 10.58 -12.85
N GLN A 134 9.75 9.32 -12.62
CA GLN A 134 9.95 8.33 -13.69
C GLN A 134 8.63 8.00 -14.42
N THR A 135 8.72 7.69 -15.71
CA THR A 135 7.64 6.99 -16.44
C THR A 135 7.59 5.51 -16.03
N LEU A 136 6.53 4.80 -16.43
CA LEU A 136 6.41 3.36 -16.16
C LEU A 136 7.58 2.58 -16.79
N ASP A 137 7.94 2.90 -18.02
CA ASP A 137 9.10 2.35 -18.73
C ASP A 137 10.40 2.56 -17.95
N GLN A 138 10.71 3.80 -17.57
CA GLN A 138 11.93 4.13 -16.83
C GLN A 138 11.98 3.40 -15.49
N TYR A 139 10.85 3.32 -14.79
CA TYR A 139 10.76 2.58 -13.53
C TYR A 139 10.97 1.08 -13.74
N ALA A 140 10.31 0.49 -14.74
CA ALA A 140 10.43 -0.92 -15.07
C ALA A 140 11.88 -1.28 -15.45
N GLU A 141 12.55 -0.46 -16.26
CA GLU A 141 13.96 -0.65 -16.59
C GLU A 141 14.87 -0.55 -15.37
N PHE A 142 14.62 0.43 -14.50
CA PHE A 142 15.35 0.56 -13.26
C PHE A 142 15.25 -0.71 -12.41
N VAL A 143 14.03 -1.26 -12.23
CA VAL A 143 13.83 -2.46 -11.41
C VAL A 143 14.27 -3.76 -12.07
N MET A 144 14.20 -3.88 -13.39
CA MET A 144 14.75 -5.06 -14.09
C MET A 144 16.27 -5.16 -14.00
N ARG A 145 16.96 -4.02 -13.79
CA ARG A 145 18.41 -3.95 -13.58
C ARG A 145 18.82 -4.21 -12.12
N ASN A 146 17.88 -4.25 -11.18
CA ASN A 146 18.13 -4.62 -9.80
C ASN A 146 17.41 -5.91 -9.43
N ASP A 147 17.63 -6.37 -8.21
CA ASP A 147 17.09 -7.63 -7.66
C ASP A 147 15.78 -7.42 -6.90
N LYS A 148 15.16 -6.23 -6.99
CA LYS A 148 13.98 -5.87 -6.18
C LYS A 148 12.83 -6.86 -6.31
N PHE A 149 12.62 -7.39 -7.52
CA PHE A 149 11.56 -8.34 -7.83
C PHE A 149 12.07 -9.76 -8.11
N ASP A 150 13.34 -10.04 -7.81
CA ASP A 150 13.82 -11.43 -7.76
C ASP A 150 13.35 -12.03 -6.43
N TYR A 151 12.27 -12.81 -6.49
CA TYR A 151 11.53 -13.24 -5.32
C TYR A 151 12.13 -14.47 -4.65
N LEU A 152 12.69 -15.39 -5.43
CA LEU A 152 13.19 -16.67 -4.94
C LEU A 152 14.26 -16.50 -3.86
N PRO A 153 15.29 -15.63 -4.00
CA PRO A 153 16.28 -15.46 -2.93
C PRO A 153 15.66 -15.00 -1.61
N ARG A 154 14.73 -14.03 -1.69
CA ARG A 154 14.09 -13.43 -0.51
C ARG A 154 13.16 -14.42 0.20
N PHE A 155 12.16 -14.95 -0.51
CA PHE A 155 11.22 -15.90 0.11
C PHE A 155 11.85 -17.26 0.37
N GLY A 156 12.89 -17.62 -0.37
CA GLY A 156 13.70 -18.79 -0.11
C GLY A 156 14.38 -18.74 1.26
N GLY A 157 14.89 -17.59 1.67
CA GLY A 157 15.43 -17.40 3.02
C GLY A 157 14.35 -17.54 4.11
N TRP A 158 13.13 -17.08 3.86
CA TRP A 158 12.00 -17.26 4.79
C TRP A 158 11.66 -18.75 4.95
N ALA A 159 11.54 -19.46 3.83
CA ALA A 159 11.29 -20.89 3.80
C ALA A 159 12.38 -21.71 4.47
N GLU A 160 13.65 -21.33 4.33
CA GLU A 160 14.76 -22.04 4.98
C GLU A 160 14.71 -21.92 6.52
N ILE A 161 14.42 -20.72 7.03
CA ILE A 161 14.44 -20.44 8.48
C ILE A 161 13.16 -20.91 9.19
N PHE A 162 12.00 -20.75 8.55
CA PHE A 162 10.71 -21.07 9.15
C PHE A 162 10.13 -22.41 8.66
N ARG A 163 10.64 -22.97 7.56
CA ARG A 163 10.25 -24.29 7.03
C ARG A 163 8.74 -24.40 6.85
N GLU A 164 8.12 -25.46 7.35
CA GLU A 164 6.67 -25.71 7.33
C GLU A 164 5.84 -24.63 8.02
N ARG A 165 6.47 -23.78 8.84
CA ARG A 165 5.81 -22.64 9.49
C ARG A 165 5.81 -21.38 8.63
N PHE A 166 6.41 -21.40 7.44
CA PHE A 166 6.28 -20.35 6.43
C PHE A 166 5.28 -20.75 5.35
N ALA A 167 4.31 -19.87 5.10
CA ALA A 167 3.39 -19.99 3.98
C ALA A 167 3.50 -18.74 3.10
N LEU A 168 3.67 -18.97 1.79
CA LEU A 168 3.63 -17.94 0.78
C LEU A 168 2.39 -18.13 -0.10
N ARG A 169 1.62 -17.06 -0.28
CA ARG A 169 0.38 -17.04 -1.06
C ARG A 169 0.54 -16.09 -2.25
N ALA A 170 0.00 -16.47 -3.40
CA ALA A 170 -0.01 -15.58 -4.56
C ALA A 170 -1.14 -14.56 -4.43
N MET A 171 -0.82 -13.28 -4.56
CA MET A 171 -1.79 -12.18 -4.65
C MET A 171 -2.36 -12.10 -6.05
N SER A 172 -3.16 -13.11 -6.40
CA SER A 172 -3.93 -13.22 -7.65
C SER A 172 -5.35 -13.62 -7.31
N ARG A 173 -6.36 -13.02 -7.95
CA ARG A 173 -7.78 -13.34 -7.68
C ARG A 173 -8.10 -14.83 -7.84
N ALA A 174 -7.43 -15.51 -8.77
CA ALA A 174 -7.64 -16.95 -9.00
C ALA A 174 -7.06 -17.82 -7.87
N GLU A 175 -6.07 -17.32 -7.13
CA GLU A 175 -5.37 -18.07 -6.08
C GLU A 175 -5.86 -17.72 -4.68
N LEU A 176 -6.47 -16.55 -4.52
CA LEU A 176 -7.06 -16.08 -3.28
C LEU A 176 -8.45 -16.68 -3.08
N ARG A 177 -8.78 -17.04 -1.85
CA ARG A 177 -10.13 -17.45 -1.46
C ARG A 177 -11.16 -16.39 -1.90
N ASN A 178 -12.13 -16.80 -2.72
CA ASN A 178 -13.16 -15.93 -3.31
C ASN A 178 -12.61 -14.67 -4.01
N GLY A 179 -11.34 -14.69 -4.44
CA GLY A 179 -10.66 -13.54 -5.01
C GLY A 179 -10.37 -12.40 -4.03
N ASP A 180 -10.51 -12.62 -2.72
CA ASP A 180 -10.31 -11.62 -1.67
C ASP A 180 -9.15 -12.02 -0.73
N VAL A 181 -8.20 -11.11 -0.56
CA VAL A 181 -7.01 -11.34 0.27
C VAL A 181 -7.32 -11.31 1.77
N VAL A 182 -8.31 -10.54 2.20
CA VAL A 182 -8.79 -10.52 3.59
C VAL A 182 -9.43 -11.86 3.90
N GLU A 183 -10.29 -12.37 3.01
CA GLU A 183 -10.91 -13.68 3.20
C GLU A 183 -9.88 -14.82 3.20
N ASP A 184 -8.94 -14.80 2.25
CA ASP A 184 -7.83 -15.76 2.20
C ASP A 184 -7.00 -15.73 3.50
N PHE A 185 -6.68 -14.53 3.98
CA PHE A 185 -5.92 -14.34 5.22
C PHE A 185 -6.63 -14.96 6.42
N PHE A 186 -7.91 -14.63 6.63
CA PHE A 186 -8.69 -15.15 7.76
C PHE A 186 -8.85 -16.67 7.67
N HIS A 187 -9.07 -17.22 6.48
CA HIS A 187 -9.10 -18.66 6.28
C HIS A 187 -7.82 -19.35 6.76
N HIS A 188 -6.65 -18.78 6.47
CA HIS A 188 -5.38 -19.34 6.90
C HIS A 188 -5.12 -19.20 8.41
N VAL A 189 -5.32 -18.01 8.98
CA VAL A 189 -5.01 -17.80 10.41
C VAL A 189 -6.01 -18.49 11.33
N LEU A 190 -7.26 -18.67 10.89
CA LEU A 190 -8.30 -19.42 11.63
C LEU A 190 -8.27 -20.93 11.33
N GLY A 191 -7.30 -21.42 10.56
CA GLY A 191 -7.14 -22.86 10.28
C GLY A 191 -8.33 -23.47 9.53
N GLY A 192 -8.99 -22.70 8.68
CA GLY A 192 -10.15 -23.13 7.90
C GLY A 192 -11.48 -23.14 8.67
N ALA A 193 -11.50 -22.70 9.93
CA ALA A 193 -12.73 -22.54 10.69
C ALA A 193 -13.73 -21.62 9.94
N PRO A 194 -15.03 -21.90 9.95
CA PRO A 194 -16.04 -21.01 9.39
C PRO A 194 -16.01 -19.64 10.09
N PHE A 195 -16.03 -18.57 9.29
CA PHE A 195 -16.05 -17.19 9.77
C PHE A 195 -16.92 -16.34 8.85
N THR A 196 -17.32 -15.17 9.34
CA THR A 196 -17.94 -14.14 8.51
C THR A 196 -17.10 -12.87 8.53
N LEU A 197 -17.15 -12.08 7.46
CA LEU A 197 -16.54 -10.76 7.39
C LEU A 197 -17.62 -9.69 7.44
N GLY A 198 -17.36 -8.63 8.21
CA GLY A 198 -18.13 -7.41 8.17
C GLY A 198 -17.86 -6.62 6.89
N ALA A 199 -18.77 -5.71 6.54
CA ALA A 199 -18.57 -4.81 5.42
C ALA A 199 -17.40 -3.86 5.71
N ALA A 200 -16.26 -4.08 5.06
CA ALA A 200 -15.22 -3.07 5.01
C ALA A 200 -15.64 -1.96 4.05
N PRO A 201 -15.40 -0.67 4.37
CA PRO A 201 -15.57 0.39 3.39
C PRO A 201 -14.70 0.07 2.16
N GLN A 202 -15.33 -0.14 1.01
CA GLN A 202 -14.60 -0.28 -0.26
C GLN A 202 -13.85 1.02 -0.51
N SER A 203 -12.54 0.98 -0.30
CA SER A 203 -11.66 2.12 -0.54
C SER A 203 -10.32 1.55 -0.96
N ASN A 204 -10.22 1.17 -2.22
CA ASN A 204 -8.97 0.78 -2.87
C ASN A 204 -9.09 0.80 -4.40
N GLU A 205 -9.85 1.75 -4.95
CA GLU A 205 -9.70 2.03 -6.38
C GLU A 205 -8.30 2.64 -6.59
N SER A 206 -7.49 1.96 -7.39
CA SER A 206 -6.19 2.51 -7.79
C SER A 206 -6.45 3.66 -8.74
N ALA A 207 -5.67 4.74 -8.59
CA ALA A 207 -5.78 5.88 -9.47
C ALA A 207 -5.63 5.45 -10.94
N GLU A 208 -6.49 5.97 -11.81
CA GLU A 208 -6.43 5.77 -13.25
C GLU A 208 -5.28 6.59 -13.86
N ILE A 209 -4.86 6.23 -15.07
CA ILE A 209 -3.64 6.80 -15.68
C ILE A 209 -3.73 8.33 -15.85
N HIS A 210 -4.90 8.87 -16.19
CA HIS A 210 -5.05 10.32 -16.33
C HIS A 210 -5.20 11.03 -14.98
N GLU A 211 -5.75 10.36 -13.96
CA GLU A 211 -5.75 10.87 -12.58
C GLU A 211 -4.30 11.00 -12.08
N LEU A 212 -3.45 10.02 -12.39
CA LEU A 212 -2.02 10.08 -12.10
C LEU A 212 -1.32 11.21 -12.87
N ALA A 213 -1.68 11.47 -14.13
CA ALA A 213 -1.12 12.59 -14.89
C ALA A 213 -1.43 13.94 -14.22
N VAL A 214 -2.66 14.14 -13.72
CA VAL A 214 -3.02 15.34 -12.95
C VAL A 214 -2.25 15.39 -11.62
N ILE A 215 -2.19 14.29 -10.87
CA ILE A 215 -1.43 14.24 -9.60
C ILE A 215 0.05 14.56 -9.83
N ARG A 216 0.67 14.05 -10.90
CA ARG A 216 2.05 14.38 -11.29
C ARG A 216 2.19 15.87 -11.62
N ARG A 217 1.21 16.47 -12.31
CA ARG A 217 1.20 17.91 -12.59
C ARG A 217 1.18 18.75 -11.31
N VAL A 218 0.38 18.35 -10.30
CA VAL A 218 0.40 18.99 -8.97
C VAL A 218 1.81 18.92 -8.38
N GLN A 219 2.44 17.75 -8.42
CA GLN A 219 3.78 17.55 -7.86
C GLN A 219 4.87 18.34 -8.59
N GLN A 220 4.71 18.59 -9.89
CA GLN A 220 5.64 19.42 -10.68
C GLN A 220 5.49 20.92 -10.37
N LEU A 221 4.26 21.38 -10.13
CA LEU A 221 3.96 22.81 -9.91
C LEU A 221 3.97 23.23 -8.45
N VAL A 222 4.00 22.27 -7.52
CA VAL A 222 4.17 22.52 -6.08
C VAL A 222 5.60 22.08 -5.70
N PRO A 223 6.58 23.00 -5.63
CA PRO A 223 7.97 22.68 -5.32
C PRO A 223 8.14 21.94 -3.99
N GLU A 224 9.15 21.06 -3.93
CA GLU A 224 9.54 20.39 -2.66
C GLU A 224 9.97 21.39 -1.57
N GLY A 225 10.45 22.58 -1.95
CA GLY A 225 10.79 23.63 -0.98
C GLY A 225 9.56 24.16 -0.22
N ASP A 226 8.39 24.10 -0.84
CA ASP A 226 7.15 24.59 -0.27
C ASP A 226 6.48 23.54 0.62
N LEU A 227 6.86 22.25 0.48
CA LEU A 227 6.23 21.12 1.14
C LEU A 227 7.23 20.10 1.69
N ARG A 228 7.05 19.71 2.97
CA ARG A 228 7.80 18.57 3.53
C ARG A 228 7.55 17.29 2.72
N PRO A 229 8.56 16.45 2.42
CA PRO A 229 8.41 15.27 1.55
C PRO A 229 7.28 14.30 1.94
N LYS A 230 7.07 14.08 3.24
CA LYS A 230 5.99 13.20 3.73
C LYS A 230 4.58 13.77 3.49
N THR A 231 4.45 15.05 3.15
CA THR A 231 3.18 15.71 2.93
C THR A 231 2.69 15.49 1.50
N PHE A 232 3.60 15.36 0.53
CA PHE A 232 3.25 14.90 -0.83
C PHE A 232 2.58 13.53 -0.85
N VAL A 233 3.03 12.61 0.00
CA VAL A 233 2.39 11.29 0.12
C VAL A 233 0.92 11.42 0.53
N SER A 234 0.64 12.25 1.54
CA SER A 234 -0.74 12.53 1.98
C SER A 234 -1.53 13.26 0.89
N LEU A 235 -0.93 14.24 0.21
CA LEU A 235 -1.57 15.02 -0.84
C LEU A 235 -1.99 14.15 -2.02
N GLY A 236 -1.08 13.31 -2.52
CA GLY A 236 -1.38 12.37 -3.58
C GLY A 236 -2.45 11.34 -3.22
N MET A 237 -2.53 10.94 -1.94
CA MET A 237 -3.64 10.10 -1.46
C MET A 237 -4.97 10.86 -1.46
N ALA A 238 -5.00 12.10 -0.98
CA ALA A 238 -6.20 12.92 -0.94
C ALA A 238 -6.72 13.24 -2.35
N LEU A 239 -5.83 13.58 -3.30
CA LEU A 239 -6.19 13.80 -4.70
C LEU A 239 -6.78 12.54 -5.33
N ALA A 240 -6.14 11.37 -5.15
CA ALA A 240 -6.67 10.11 -5.67
C ALA A 240 -8.05 9.76 -5.08
N GLU A 241 -8.28 10.06 -3.80
CA GLU A 241 -9.60 9.88 -3.17
C GLU A 241 -10.64 10.87 -3.70
N GLY A 242 -10.24 12.12 -3.93
CA GLY A 242 -11.08 13.13 -4.58
C GLY A 242 -11.50 12.69 -5.98
N PHE A 243 -10.56 12.23 -6.80
CA PHE A 243 -10.87 11.70 -8.14
C PHE A 243 -11.79 10.49 -8.08
N ALA A 244 -11.51 9.51 -7.22
CA ALA A 244 -12.38 8.33 -7.07
C ALA A 244 -13.82 8.71 -6.73
N ARG A 245 -14.03 9.69 -5.84
CA ARG A 245 -15.38 10.23 -5.52
C ARG A 245 -16.01 10.93 -6.72
N SER A 246 -15.29 11.85 -7.35
CA SER A 246 -15.81 12.69 -8.45
C SER A 246 -16.05 11.92 -9.75
N ARG A 247 -15.31 10.82 -9.96
CA ARG A 247 -15.41 10.01 -11.16
C ARG A 247 -16.76 9.29 -11.26
N ALA A 248 -17.34 8.87 -10.13
CA ALA A 248 -18.67 8.25 -10.07
C ALA A 248 -18.88 7.14 -11.12
N GLY A 249 -17.89 6.26 -11.29
CA GLY A 249 -17.92 5.15 -12.26
C GLY A 249 -17.53 5.51 -13.69
N ARG A 250 -17.25 6.78 -14.01
CA ARG A 250 -16.66 7.17 -15.31
C ARG A 250 -15.22 6.66 -15.42
N SER A 251 -14.64 6.62 -16.62
CA SER A 251 -13.20 6.33 -16.76
C SER A 251 -12.42 7.62 -17.09
N MET A 252 -11.22 7.70 -16.53
CA MET A 252 -10.17 8.69 -16.70
C MET A 252 -8.92 7.99 -17.29
N GLY A 253 -9.07 7.36 -18.46
CA GLY A 253 -8.00 6.64 -19.15
C GLY A 253 -7.79 5.19 -18.70
N GLY A 254 -8.53 4.75 -17.68
CA GLY A 254 -8.51 3.39 -17.18
C GLY A 254 -7.29 3.09 -16.30
N ARG A 255 -7.18 1.84 -15.88
CA ARG A 255 -6.04 1.38 -15.07
C ARG A 255 -4.74 1.53 -15.84
N VAL A 256 -3.67 1.83 -15.09
CA VAL A 256 -2.29 1.75 -15.57
C VAL A 256 -2.01 0.33 -16.06
N ARG A 257 -1.52 0.22 -17.30
CA ARG A 257 -1.19 -1.04 -17.98
C ARG A 257 0.18 -0.94 -18.63
N LEU A 258 0.83 -2.09 -18.74
CA LEU A 258 2.04 -2.23 -19.55
C LEU A 258 1.66 -2.16 -21.02
N HIS A 259 2.53 -1.58 -21.84
CA HIS A 259 2.48 -1.80 -23.28
C HIS A 259 3.20 -3.10 -23.66
N ARG A 260 2.84 -3.69 -24.80
CA ARG A 260 3.23 -5.06 -25.18
C ARG A 260 4.73 -5.29 -25.12
N ALA A 261 5.52 -4.43 -25.75
CA ALA A 261 6.99 -4.57 -25.77
C ALA A 261 7.60 -4.56 -24.35
N LEU A 262 7.07 -3.76 -23.42
CA LEU A 262 7.55 -3.76 -22.03
C LEU A 262 7.09 -5.01 -21.27
N ALA A 263 5.85 -5.46 -21.49
CA ALA A 263 5.34 -6.68 -20.88
C ALA A 263 6.15 -7.92 -21.30
N GLU A 264 6.52 -8.02 -22.58
CA GLU A 264 7.37 -9.09 -23.11
C GLU A 264 8.78 -9.06 -22.49
N ARG A 265 9.39 -7.86 -22.36
CA ARG A 265 10.70 -7.70 -21.70
C ARG A 265 10.65 -8.11 -20.22
N ILE A 266 9.58 -7.75 -19.51
CA ILE A 266 9.37 -8.16 -18.11
C ILE A 266 9.19 -9.68 -18.03
N ALA A 267 8.37 -10.27 -18.90
CA ALA A 267 8.14 -11.70 -18.94
C ALA A 267 9.45 -12.47 -19.19
N GLU A 268 10.28 -12.00 -20.13
CA GLU A 268 11.60 -12.56 -20.38
C GLU A 268 12.50 -12.48 -19.13
N ARG A 269 12.65 -11.30 -18.54
CA ARG A 269 13.55 -11.07 -17.40
C ARG A 269 13.23 -11.92 -16.18
N TYR A 270 11.95 -12.15 -15.90
CA TYR A 270 11.51 -12.82 -14.68
C TYR A 270 11.03 -14.26 -14.90
N ARG A 271 11.14 -14.82 -16.12
CA ARG A 271 10.65 -16.18 -16.41
C ARG A 271 11.26 -17.23 -15.50
N THR A 272 12.57 -17.20 -15.30
CA THR A 272 13.28 -18.18 -14.46
C THR A 272 12.85 -18.06 -13.00
N ASP A 273 12.89 -16.86 -12.43
CA ASP A 273 12.46 -16.64 -11.03
C ASP A 273 10.98 -17.03 -10.84
N ALA A 274 10.10 -16.72 -11.79
CA ALA A 274 8.69 -17.14 -11.74
C ALA A 274 8.54 -18.66 -11.74
N GLY A 275 9.27 -19.37 -12.61
CA GLY A 275 9.26 -20.84 -12.66
C GLY A 275 9.79 -21.47 -11.38
N ASP A 276 10.86 -20.93 -10.81
CA ASP A 276 11.42 -21.42 -9.55
C ASP A 276 10.49 -21.14 -8.36
N MET A 277 9.80 -20.00 -8.37
CA MET A 277 8.76 -19.67 -7.39
C MET A 277 7.59 -20.66 -7.47
N ASP A 278 7.13 -20.98 -8.68
CA ASP A 278 6.07 -21.97 -8.93
C ASP A 278 6.46 -23.36 -8.41
N ALA A 279 7.67 -23.83 -8.74
CA ALA A 279 8.20 -25.09 -8.26
C ALA A 279 8.34 -25.15 -6.74
N ARG A 280 8.80 -24.06 -6.11
CA ARG A 280 9.13 -24.05 -4.67
C ARG A 280 7.95 -23.76 -3.75
N PHE A 281 7.01 -22.91 -4.18
CA PHE A 281 5.97 -22.37 -3.30
C PHE A 281 4.55 -22.68 -3.72
N PHE A 282 4.34 -23.11 -4.97
CA PHE A 282 3.01 -23.32 -5.53
C PHE A 282 2.81 -24.74 -6.06
N ASP A 283 3.50 -25.71 -5.48
CA ASP A 283 3.40 -27.15 -5.81
C ASP A 283 3.65 -27.45 -7.30
N GLY A 284 4.50 -26.64 -7.96
CA GLY A 284 4.76 -26.74 -9.40
C GLY A 284 3.63 -26.25 -10.29
N ARG A 285 2.53 -25.74 -9.73
CA ARG A 285 1.46 -25.10 -10.52
C ARG A 285 1.99 -23.80 -11.11
N PRO A 286 1.68 -23.48 -12.39
CA PRO A 286 2.25 -22.34 -13.09
C PRO A 286 1.57 -21.03 -12.71
N VAL A 287 1.60 -20.63 -11.43
CA VAL A 287 0.90 -19.45 -10.92
C VAL A 287 1.58 -18.16 -11.39
N MET A 288 2.88 -18.03 -11.15
CA MET A 288 3.68 -16.84 -11.47
C MET A 288 3.97 -16.78 -12.97
N VAL A 289 4.29 -17.93 -13.59
CA VAL A 289 4.54 -18.01 -15.04
C VAL A 289 3.27 -17.70 -15.85
N SER A 290 2.11 -18.21 -15.44
CA SER A 290 0.85 -17.88 -16.12
C SER A 290 0.51 -16.39 -15.94
N ALA A 291 0.79 -15.81 -14.78
CA ALA A 291 0.57 -14.39 -14.56
C ALA A 291 1.46 -13.49 -15.42
N LEU A 292 2.72 -13.88 -15.70
CA LEU A 292 3.57 -13.19 -16.67
C LEU A 292 3.00 -13.26 -18.09
N SER A 293 2.55 -14.45 -18.49
CA SER A 293 1.96 -14.67 -19.81
C SER A 293 0.66 -13.88 -19.99
N ALA A 294 -0.20 -13.88 -18.96
CA ALA A 294 -1.43 -13.09 -18.93
C ALA A 294 -1.14 -11.59 -19.01
N ALA A 295 -0.13 -11.08 -18.28
CA ALA A 295 0.25 -9.68 -18.35
C ALA A 295 0.68 -9.23 -19.76
N ALA A 296 1.34 -10.09 -20.53
CA ALA A 296 1.67 -9.82 -21.93
C ALA A 296 0.42 -9.86 -22.84
N GLY A 297 -0.52 -10.76 -22.58
CA GLY A 297 -1.80 -10.85 -23.31
C GLY A 297 -2.76 -9.69 -23.02
N GLU A 298 -2.75 -9.16 -21.80
CA GLU A 298 -3.58 -8.02 -21.35
C GLU A 298 -2.95 -6.65 -21.63
N ALA A 299 -1.69 -6.64 -22.10
CA ALA A 299 -0.95 -5.42 -22.39
C ALA A 299 -1.61 -4.61 -23.52
N VAL A 300 -1.56 -3.29 -23.39
CA VAL A 300 -1.97 -2.38 -24.47
C VAL A 300 -0.92 -2.38 -25.59
N ALA A 301 -1.31 -2.03 -26.82
CA ALA A 301 -0.39 -2.06 -27.95
C ALA A 301 0.80 -1.10 -27.76
N GLU A 302 0.51 0.13 -27.33
CA GLU A 302 1.48 1.21 -27.17
C GLU A 302 1.40 1.82 -25.76
N ARG A 303 2.43 2.59 -25.40
CA ARG A 303 2.51 3.30 -24.11
C ARG A 303 1.27 4.16 -23.90
N GLN A 304 0.68 4.09 -22.71
CA GLN A 304 -0.34 5.06 -22.30
C GLN A 304 0.34 6.39 -21.98
N ALA A 305 -0.17 7.48 -22.56
CA ALA A 305 0.27 8.82 -22.19
C ALA A 305 0.03 9.04 -20.68
N ASP A 306 1.03 9.54 -19.97
CA ASP A 306 0.98 9.83 -18.52
C ASP A 306 1.43 11.26 -18.19
N ASP A 307 1.61 12.10 -19.22
CA ASP A 307 1.89 13.53 -19.12
C ASP A 307 0.76 14.33 -19.79
N LEU A 308 0.26 15.36 -19.11
CA LEU A 308 -0.81 16.21 -19.63
C LEU A 308 -0.40 17.02 -20.87
N HIS A 309 0.89 17.37 -21.01
CA HIS A 309 1.40 18.07 -22.20
C HIS A 309 1.50 17.15 -23.43
N GLU A 310 1.54 15.83 -23.23
CA GLU A 310 1.38 14.88 -24.35
C GLU A 310 -0.10 14.77 -24.78
N MET A 311 -1.04 15.11 -23.90
CA MET A 311 -2.50 14.94 -24.13
C MET A 311 -3.21 16.22 -24.56
N PHE A 312 -2.72 17.39 -24.13
CA PHE A 312 -3.41 18.66 -24.29
C PHE A 312 -2.44 19.82 -24.58
N GLU A 313 -2.93 20.78 -25.36
CA GLU A 313 -2.28 22.07 -25.55
C GLU A 313 -2.26 22.91 -24.26
N THR A 314 -1.30 23.82 -24.14
CA THR A 314 -1.06 24.63 -22.93
C THR A 314 -2.31 25.43 -22.51
N GLU A 315 -3.06 25.97 -23.46
CA GLU A 315 -4.27 26.77 -23.20
C GLU A 315 -5.36 25.94 -22.49
N LYS A 316 -5.48 24.65 -22.81
CA LYS A 316 -6.43 23.76 -22.14
C LYS A 316 -6.04 23.48 -20.69
N LEU A 317 -4.76 23.53 -20.37
CA LEU A 317 -4.24 23.28 -19.02
C LEU A 317 -4.34 24.51 -18.10
N ALA A 318 -4.64 25.69 -18.64
CA ALA A 318 -4.57 26.97 -17.91
C ALA A 318 -5.40 26.97 -16.62
N SER A 319 -6.66 26.48 -16.67
CA SER A 319 -7.53 26.44 -15.49
C SER A 319 -7.03 25.49 -14.40
N LEU A 320 -6.54 24.30 -14.80
CA LEU A 320 -5.93 23.35 -13.87
C LEU A 320 -4.67 23.95 -13.24
N ASP A 321 -3.77 24.50 -14.06
CA ASP A 321 -2.53 25.11 -13.59
C ASP A 321 -2.78 26.29 -12.64
N GLU A 322 -3.82 27.09 -12.89
CA GLU A 322 -4.24 28.17 -11.99
C GLU A 322 -4.71 27.64 -10.63
N ALA A 323 -5.57 26.62 -10.62
CA ALA A 323 -6.04 25.97 -9.40
C ALA A 323 -4.87 25.39 -8.59
N ILE A 324 -3.92 24.72 -9.27
CA ILE A 324 -2.71 24.17 -8.63
C ILE A 324 -1.84 25.28 -8.04
N ARG A 325 -1.63 26.39 -8.76
CA ARG A 325 -0.84 27.52 -8.26
C ARG A 325 -1.53 28.24 -7.09
N ALA A 326 -2.87 28.32 -7.10
CA ALA A 326 -3.63 28.87 -5.98
C ALA A 326 -3.49 28.00 -4.72
N PHE A 327 -3.58 26.68 -4.88
CA PHE A 327 -3.27 25.71 -3.83
C PHE A 327 -1.83 25.87 -3.32
N ALA A 328 -0.84 25.92 -4.22
CA ALA A 328 0.58 26.04 -3.86
C ALA A 328 0.87 27.27 -2.99
N ARG A 329 0.20 28.40 -3.26
CA ARG A 329 0.36 29.63 -2.46
C ARG A 329 -0.23 29.55 -1.05
N SER A 330 -1.33 28.81 -0.86
CA SER A 330 -2.04 28.74 0.42
C SER A 330 -1.59 27.58 1.32
N PHE A 331 -0.99 26.54 0.73
CA PHE A 331 -0.66 25.33 1.46
C PHE A 331 0.43 25.48 2.52
N PRO A 332 1.54 26.23 2.34
CA PRO A 332 2.62 26.31 3.33
C PRO A 332 2.16 26.70 4.74
N GLU A 333 1.16 27.58 4.84
CA GLU A 333 0.61 28.06 6.11
C GLU A 333 -0.33 27.04 6.79
N ARG A 334 -0.96 26.15 6.02
CA ARG A 334 -2.10 25.32 6.46
C ARG A 334 -1.84 23.82 6.36
N GLY A 335 -0.76 23.43 5.70
CA GLY A 335 -0.45 22.04 5.35
C GLY A 335 -0.19 21.14 6.55
N ALA A 336 0.36 21.68 7.64
CA ALA A 336 0.55 20.93 8.88
C ALA A 336 -0.79 20.59 9.55
N SER A 337 -1.70 21.56 9.61
CA SER A 337 -3.06 21.41 10.14
C SER A 337 -3.87 20.42 9.32
N TRP A 338 -3.92 20.64 8.01
CA TRP A 338 -4.56 19.73 7.07
C TRP A 338 -4.06 18.29 7.22
N LYS A 339 -2.74 18.10 7.25
CA LYS A 339 -2.15 16.76 7.37
C LYS A 339 -2.53 16.09 8.69
N SER A 340 -2.58 16.83 9.79
CA SER A 340 -2.97 16.26 11.08
C SER A 340 -4.40 15.73 11.03
N VAL A 341 -5.34 16.54 10.53
CA VAL A 341 -6.76 16.16 10.38
C VAL A 341 -6.93 15.04 9.35
N PHE A 342 -6.18 15.06 8.24
CA PHE A 342 -6.22 13.99 7.23
C PHE A 342 -5.72 12.66 7.79
N MET A 343 -4.64 12.64 8.58
CA MET A 343 -4.10 11.42 9.17
C MET A 343 -5.00 10.89 10.29
N ASP A 344 -5.59 11.77 11.09
CA ASP A 344 -6.56 11.44 12.13
C ASP A 344 -7.80 10.73 11.56
N ARG A 345 -8.38 11.28 10.48
CA ARG A 345 -9.48 10.65 9.71
C ARG A 345 -9.16 9.23 9.23
N ARG A 346 -7.88 8.86 9.11
CA ARG A 346 -7.42 7.52 8.70
C ARG A 346 -7.03 6.62 9.88
N GLY A 347 -7.32 7.02 11.11
CA GLY A 347 -6.98 6.28 12.31
C GLY A 347 -5.50 6.34 12.68
N HIS A 348 -4.73 7.28 12.11
CA HIS A 348 -3.37 7.56 12.56
C HIS A 348 -3.41 8.65 13.63
N LEU A 349 -3.80 8.27 14.85
CA LEU A 349 -3.91 9.20 15.99
C LEU A 349 -2.54 9.82 16.32
N ASN A 350 -2.52 11.14 16.48
CA ASN A 350 -1.41 11.87 17.10
C ASN A 350 -1.72 12.04 18.60
N GLU A 351 -1.46 11.02 19.42
CA GLU A 351 -1.66 11.09 20.88
C GLU A 351 -0.57 11.90 21.64
N GLY A 352 0.29 12.62 20.91
CA GLY A 352 1.39 13.40 21.47
C GLY A 352 1.02 14.85 21.80
N ARG A 353 1.91 15.54 22.54
CA ARG A 353 1.80 17.01 22.72
C ARG A 353 1.82 17.71 21.37
N ALA A 354 0.93 18.69 21.21
CA ALA A 354 0.86 19.56 20.04
C ALA A 354 2.23 20.20 19.76
N THR A 355 2.64 20.21 18.49
CA THR A 355 3.77 21.02 18.03
C THR A 355 3.34 21.81 16.81
N ALA A 356 4.08 22.86 16.44
CA ALA A 356 3.85 23.60 15.20
C ALA A 356 3.80 22.67 13.96
N ASP A 357 4.55 21.57 14.02
CA ASP A 357 4.63 20.58 12.95
C ASP A 357 3.54 19.50 12.98
N LYS A 358 2.84 19.37 14.11
CA LYS A 358 1.82 18.36 14.42
C LYS A 358 0.77 18.97 15.35
N PRO A 359 -0.07 19.86 14.82
CA PRO A 359 -1.15 20.45 15.59
C PRO A 359 -2.20 19.37 15.96
N LEU A 360 -2.99 19.61 17.01
CA LEU A 360 -4.02 18.65 17.44
C LEU A 360 -5.16 18.62 16.44
N ALA A 361 -5.49 17.43 15.94
CA ALA A 361 -6.49 17.28 14.88
C ALA A 361 -7.88 17.81 15.30
N HIS A 362 -8.24 17.72 16.59
CA HIS A 362 -9.56 18.15 17.07
C HIS A 362 -9.66 19.64 17.43
N ASP A 363 -8.59 20.41 17.26
CA ASP A 363 -8.60 21.86 17.48
C ASP A 363 -9.48 22.55 16.39
N PRO A 364 -10.44 23.41 16.75
CA PRO A 364 -11.33 24.07 15.79
C PRO A 364 -10.59 24.88 14.70
N ASP A 365 -9.51 25.58 15.04
CA ASP A 365 -8.76 26.38 14.08
C ASP A 365 -8.01 25.47 13.10
N VAL A 366 -7.49 24.34 13.60
CA VAL A 366 -6.83 23.30 12.80
C VAL A 366 -7.82 22.66 11.82
N GLN A 367 -9.05 22.41 12.27
CA GLN A 367 -10.15 21.90 11.43
C GLN A 367 -10.55 22.90 10.35
N ALA A 368 -10.68 24.19 10.68
CA ALA A 368 -11.00 25.24 9.71
C ALA A 368 -9.92 25.35 8.63
N GLN A 369 -8.64 25.39 9.03
CA GLN A 369 -7.51 25.42 8.10
C GLN A 369 -7.46 24.15 7.22
N ALA A 370 -7.75 22.98 7.79
CA ALA A 370 -7.83 21.74 7.02
C ALA A 370 -8.95 21.79 5.97
N GLY A 371 -10.12 22.34 6.32
CA GLY A 371 -11.25 22.50 5.40
C GLY A 371 -10.97 23.45 4.23
N GLU A 372 -10.13 24.46 4.42
CA GLU A 372 -9.65 25.32 3.31
C GLU A 372 -8.76 24.55 2.34
N VAL A 373 -7.84 23.72 2.85
CA VAL A 373 -6.99 22.88 2.00
C VAL A 373 -7.81 21.82 1.27
N ASP A 374 -8.79 21.20 1.93
CA ASP A 374 -9.69 20.23 1.31
C ASP A 374 -10.48 20.87 0.14
N ARG A 375 -10.98 22.10 0.30
CA ARG A 375 -11.64 22.84 -0.80
C ARG A 375 -10.71 23.09 -1.99
N ALA A 376 -9.47 23.51 -1.74
CA ALA A 376 -8.49 23.71 -2.81
C ALA A 376 -8.11 22.41 -3.53
N ILE A 377 -8.08 21.27 -2.82
CA ILE A 377 -7.94 19.94 -3.43
C ILE A 377 -9.14 19.61 -4.31
N ASP A 378 -10.35 19.89 -3.85
CA ASP A 378 -11.58 19.65 -4.63
C ASP A 378 -11.63 20.53 -5.89
N GLU A 379 -11.13 21.76 -5.85
CA GLU A 379 -10.98 22.63 -7.03
C GLU A 379 -10.00 22.03 -8.07
N ILE A 380 -8.85 21.51 -7.63
CA ILE A 380 -7.90 20.81 -8.50
C ILE A 380 -8.55 19.57 -9.12
N VAL A 381 -9.27 18.78 -8.32
CA VAL A 381 -9.97 17.58 -8.79
C VAL A 381 -11.05 17.96 -9.81
N ALA A 382 -11.83 19.01 -9.56
CA ALA A 382 -12.85 19.49 -10.48
C ALA A 382 -12.24 19.95 -11.81
N ALA A 383 -11.20 20.77 -11.78
CA ALA A 383 -10.49 21.21 -12.98
C ALA A 383 -9.87 20.03 -13.75
N GLY A 384 -9.28 19.08 -13.03
CA GLY A 384 -8.75 17.85 -13.61
C GLY A 384 -9.82 16.98 -14.24
N MET A 385 -11.01 16.89 -13.64
CA MET A 385 -12.15 16.16 -14.22
C MET A 385 -12.69 16.84 -15.48
N ASP A 386 -12.75 18.17 -15.50
CA ASP A 386 -13.26 18.95 -16.64
C ASP A 386 -12.37 18.81 -17.88
N LEU A 387 -11.05 18.64 -17.71
CA LEU A 387 -10.11 18.34 -18.81
C LEU A 387 -10.52 17.11 -19.63
N PHE A 388 -11.04 16.07 -18.97
CA PHE A 388 -11.39 14.79 -19.60
C PHE A 388 -12.90 14.62 -19.81
N HIS A 389 -13.74 15.38 -19.10
CA HIS A 389 -15.20 15.31 -19.14
C HIS A 389 -15.84 16.72 -19.13
N PRO A 390 -15.63 17.54 -20.19
CA PRO A 390 -16.03 18.95 -20.17
C PRO A 390 -17.55 19.15 -20.08
N GLY A 391 -17.96 20.22 -19.38
CA GLY A 391 -19.35 20.72 -19.42
C GLY A 391 -20.35 19.96 -18.55
N ARG A 392 -19.87 19.15 -17.60
CA ARG A 392 -20.72 18.49 -16.59
C ARG A 392 -20.17 18.80 -15.20
N THR A 393 -20.61 19.90 -14.63
CA THR A 393 -20.38 20.20 -13.21
C THR A 393 -20.83 19.02 -12.36
N ALA A 394 -19.99 18.60 -11.43
CA ALA A 394 -20.34 17.59 -10.43
C ALA A 394 -21.61 18.08 -9.73
N LYS A 395 -22.72 17.33 -9.86
CA LYS A 395 -23.87 17.55 -8.99
C LYS A 395 -23.35 17.36 -7.57
N SER A 396 -23.34 18.44 -6.79
CA SER A 396 -23.06 18.39 -5.36
C SER A 396 -23.96 17.33 -4.74
N ALA A 397 -23.35 16.32 -4.12
CA ALA A 397 -24.04 15.38 -3.24
C ALA A 397 -24.21 16.01 -1.86
#